data_AF-A0A835XMM5-F1
#
_entry.id   AF-A0A835XMM5-F1
#
_cell.length_a   1.000
_cell.length_b   1.000
_cell.length_c   1.000
_cell.angle_alpha   90.00
_cell.angle_beta   90.00
_cell.angle_gamma   90.00
#
_symmetry.space_group_name_H-M   'P 1'
#
loop_
_entity.id
_entity.type
_entity.pdbx_description
1 polymer ?
#
loop_
_entity_poly.entity_id
_entity_poly.type
_entity_poly.pdbx_seq_one_letter_code
_entity_poly.pdbx_strand_id
1 'polypeptide(L)' 'MPLSGNKHPFHPSLSARPPLQVVVHCWGGGGRTGLALAAWLVRGHGMEPEAAAEHVESYAKAQGASRRADVAQLREWLDK' A
#
# COMPACT_ATOMS: atom_id res chain seq x y z
N MET A 1 41.85 20.84 -36.05
CA MET A 1 40.61 21.21 -35.35
C MET A 1 39.86 19.92 -35.00
N PRO A 2 39.83 19.46 -33.74
CA PRO A 2 39.03 18.29 -33.39
C PRO A 2 37.64 18.73 -32.91
N LEU A 3 36.59 18.13 -33.49
CA LEU A 3 35.22 18.24 -33.01
C LEU A 3 35.14 17.60 -31.62
N SER A 4 34.71 18.38 -30.62
CA SER A 4 34.46 17.95 -29.25
C SER A 4 33.34 16.92 -29.25
N GLY A 5 33.71 15.64 -29.25
CA GLY A 5 32.79 14.53 -29.02
C GLY A 5 32.26 14.63 -27.60
N ASN A 6 30.95 14.84 -27.47
CA ASN A 6 30.25 14.83 -26.20
C ASN A 6 30.30 13.42 -25.60
N LYS A 7 31.41 13.08 -24.92
CA LYS A 7 31.58 11.85 -24.15
C LYS A 7 30.95 12.03 -22.78
N HIS A 8 29.63 12.20 -22.73
CA HIS A 8 28.93 11.88 -21.50
C HIS A 8 28.80 10.35 -21.46
N PRO A 9 29.48 9.65 -20.54
CA PRO A 9 29.19 8.25 -20.33
C PRO A 9 27.72 8.15 -19.91
N PHE A 10 26.93 7.43 -20.70
CA PHE A 10 25.60 7.00 -20.30
C PHE A 10 25.81 6.05 -19.12
N HIS A 11 25.78 6.56 -17.89
CA HIS A 11 25.80 5.73 -16.69
C HIS A 11 24.45 5.02 -16.62
N PRO A 12 24.39 3.69 -16.71
CA PRO A 12 23.17 2.96 -16.42
C PRO A 12 23.05 2.89 -14.90
N SER A 13 22.80 4.02 -14.23
CA SER A 13 22.12 3.90 -12.95
C SER A 13 20.72 3.44 -13.30
N LEU A 14 20.48 2.14 -13.17
CA LEU A 14 19.16 1.66 -12.79
C LEU A 14 18.82 2.38 -11.49
N SER A 15 18.34 3.62 -11.61
CA SER A 15 17.70 4.34 -10.52
C SER A 15 16.44 3.52 -10.27
N ALA A 16 16.57 2.49 -9.43
CA ALA A 16 15.45 1.73 -8.95
C ALA A 16 14.43 2.77 -8.49
N ARG A 17 13.33 2.89 -9.24
CA ARG A 17 12.28 3.83 -8.87
C ARG A 17 11.92 3.48 -7.43
N PRO A 18 11.92 4.44 -6.49
CA PRO A 18 11.49 4.14 -5.14
C PRO A 18 10.12 3.46 -5.22
N PRO A 19 9.84 2.47 -4.37
CA PRO A 19 8.58 1.75 -4.40
C PRO A 19 7.44 2.76 -4.37
N LEU A 20 6.45 2.57 -5.24
CA LEU A 20 5.31 3.49 -5.34
C LEU A 20 4.61 3.56 -3.98
N GLN A 21 4.53 4.76 -3.41
CA GLN A 21 3.80 5.00 -2.17
C GLN A 21 2.35 5.33 -2.52
N VAL A 22 1.42 4.63 -1.88
CA VAL A 22 -0.03 4.80 -2.09
C VAL A 22 -0.66 5.28 -0.79
N VAL A 23 -1.43 6.36 -0.87
CA VAL A 23 -2.23 6.86 0.26
C VAL A 23 -3.69 6.49 0.04
N VAL A 24 -4.27 5.78 1.00
CA VAL A 24 -5.70 5.46 1.03
C VAL A 24 -6.34 6.26 2.16
N HIS A 25 -7.39 7.01 1.85
CA HIS A 25 -8.14 7.76 2.86
C HIS A 25 -9.65 7.73 2.57
N CYS A 26 -10.42 8.09 3.59
CA CYS A 26 -11.82 8.46 3.45
C CYS A 26 -12.01 9.81 4.17
N TRP A 27 -13.24 10.18 4.55
CA TRP A 27 -13.45 11.40 5.34
C TRP A 27 -12.70 11.32 6.68
N GLY A 28 -13.00 10.34 7.54
CA GLY A 28 -12.37 10.21 8.87
C GLY A 28 -11.15 9.28 8.92
N GLY A 29 -10.78 8.68 7.79
CA GLY A 29 -9.68 7.71 7.71
C GLY A 29 -9.88 6.40 8.49
N GLY A 30 -10.97 6.18 9.23
CA GLY A 30 -11.14 5.01 10.11
C GLY A 30 -11.67 3.75 9.44
N GLY A 31 -12.95 3.77 9.04
CA GLY A 31 -13.68 2.57 8.59
C GLY A 31 -13.36 2.13 7.16
N ARG A 32 -13.77 2.91 6.15
CA ARG A 32 -13.54 2.55 4.73
C ARG A 32 -12.06 2.39 4.38
N THR A 33 -11.20 3.18 5.00
CA THR A 33 -9.76 3.07 4.83
C THR A 33 -9.24 1.74 5.38
N GLY A 34 -9.66 1.35 6.59
CA GLY A 34 -9.28 0.06 7.16
C GLY A 34 -9.76 -1.12 6.32
N LEU A 35 -11.03 -1.05 5.86
CA LEU A 35 -11.62 -2.07 4.99
C LEU A 35 -10.87 -2.22 3.65
N ALA A 36 -10.57 -1.10 2.97
CA ALA A 36 -9.86 -1.12 1.70
C ALA A 36 -8.43 -1.67 1.84
N LEU A 37 -7.73 -1.31 2.93
CA LEU A 37 -6.39 -1.84 3.21
C LEU A 37 -6.42 -3.34 3.52
N ALA A 38 -7.39 -3.80 4.30
CA ALA A 38 -7.55 -5.23 4.59
C ALA A 38 -7.87 -6.02 3.31
N ALA A 39 -8.76 -5.52 2.46
CA ALA A 39 -9.07 -6.16 1.17
C ALA A 39 -7.83 -6.23 0.25
N TRP A 40 -7.00 -5.18 0.23
CA TRP A 40 -5.74 -5.18 -0.50
C TRP A 40 -4.75 -6.24 0.01
N LEU A 41 -4.64 -6.43 1.33
CA LEU A 41 -3.82 -7.50 1.92
C LEU A 41 -4.34 -8.90 1.58
N VAL A 42 -5.66 -9.11 1.60
CA VAL A 42 -6.24 -10.40 1.21
C VAL A 42 -5.97 -10.69 -0.28
N ARG A 43 -6.35 -9.78 -1.17
CA ARG A 43 -6.25 -10.01 -2.63
C ARG A 43 -4.82 -9.97 -3.16
N GLY A 44 -3.99 -9.06 -2.64
CA GLY A 44 -2.63 -8.82 -3.12
C GLY A 44 -1.56 -9.63 -2.41
N HIS A 45 -1.80 -10.04 -1.17
CA HIS A 45 -0.81 -10.71 -0.31
C HIS A 45 -1.27 -12.06 0.23
N GLY A 46 -2.48 -12.53 -0.12
CA GLY A 46 -2.98 -13.86 0.24
C GLY A 46 -3.21 -14.04 1.74
N MET A 47 -3.42 -12.96 2.48
CA MET A 47 -3.75 -13.03 3.90
C MET A 47 -5.19 -13.50 4.11
N GLU A 48 -5.43 -14.24 5.19
CA GLU A 48 -6.79 -14.53 5.64
C GLU A 48 -7.51 -13.24 6.09
N PRO A 49 -8.83 -13.09 5.87
CA PRO A 49 -9.57 -11.86 6.18
C PRO A 49 -9.41 -11.37 7.62
N GLU A 50 -9.46 -12.28 8.59
CA GLU A 50 -9.23 -11.99 10.01
C GLU A 50 -7.83 -11.44 10.26
N ALA A 51 -6.81 -12.10 9.72
CA ALA A 51 -5.42 -11.70 9.90
C ALA A 51 -5.13 -10.36 9.23
N ALA A 52 -5.73 -10.10 8.06
CA ALA A 52 -5.61 -8.83 7.37
C ALA A 52 -6.25 -7.68 8.18
N ALA A 53 -7.44 -7.91 8.73
CA ALA A 53 -8.11 -6.92 9.58
C ALA A 53 -7.30 -6.62 10.84
N GLU A 54 -6.86 -7.65 11.58
CA GLU A 54 -6.03 -7.50 12.77
C GLU A 54 -4.72 -6.77 12.47
N HIS A 55 -4.08 -7.08 11.34
CA HIS A 55 -2.85 -6.43 10.92
C HIS A 55 -3.04 -4.93 10.71
N VAL A 56 -4.11 -4.52 10.01
CA VAL A 56 -4.42 -3.11 9.76
C VAL A 56 -4.67 -2.36 11.07
N GLU A 57 -5.45 -2.95 11.98
CA GLU A 57 -5.79 -2.32 13.26
C GLU A 57 -4.57 -2.20 14.17
N SER A 58 -3.77 -3.27 14.27
CA SER A 58 -2.54 -3.31 15.06
C SER A 58 -1.48 -2.33 14.54
N TYR A 59 -1.28 -2.29 13.22
CA TYR A 59 -0.36 -1.36 12.59
C TYR A 59 -0.79 0.09 12.86
N ALA A 60 -2.06 0.42 12.66
CA ALA A 60 -2.59 1.75 12.92
C ALA A 60 -2.39 2.18 14.38
N LYS A 61 -2.71 1.28 15.32
CA LYS A 61 -2.55 1.52 16.75
C LYS A 61 -1.10 1.80 17.12
N ALA A 62 -0.16 1.05 16.55
CA ALA A 62 1.28 1.27 16.75
C ALA A 62 1.75 2.65 16.24
N GLN A 63 1.05 3.24 15.28
CA GLN A 63 1.30 4.59 14.76
C GLN A 63 0.48 5.68 15.48
N GLY A 64 -0.22 5.36 16.58
CA GLY A 64 -1.05 6.33 17.30
C GLY A 64 -2.34 6.71 16.56
N ALA A 65 -2.74 5.94 15.55
CA ALA A 65 -3.98 6.12 14.81
C ALA A 65 -5.00 5.03 15.14
N SER A 66 -6.26 5.26 14.80
CA SER A 66 -7.30 4.22 14.84
C SER A 66 -7.84 3.95 13.44
N ARG A 67 -7.87 2.67 13.09
CA ARG A 67 -8.48 2.13 11.87
C ARG A 67 -9.36 0.97 12.30
N ARG A 68 -10.42 0.68 11.55
CA ARG A 68 -11.29 -0.48 11.78
C ARG A 68 -11.49 -1.22 10.48
N ALA A 69 -11.34 -2.53 10.53
CA ALA A 69 -11.64 -3.42 9.42
C ALA A 69 -12.65 -4.46 9.89
N ASP A 70 -13.94 -4.20 9.63
CA ASP A 70 -14.99 -5.15 9.99
C ASP A 70 -14.91 -6.40 9.11
N VAL A 71 -14.63 -7.55 9.72
CA VAL A 71 -14.38 -8.81 8.99
C VAL A 71 -15.62 -9.29 8.24
N ALA A 72 -16.82 -9.07 8.79
CA ALA A 72 -18.06 -9.47 8.12
C ALA A 72 -18.27 -8.64 6.85
N GLN A 73 -18.10 -7.32 6.95
CA GLN A 73 -18.13 -6.42 5.80
C GLN A 73 -17.03 -6.74 4.79
N LEU A 74 -15.84 -7.10 5.26
CA LEU A 74 -14.70 -7.46 4.41
C LEU A 74 -15.03 -8.70 3.56
N ARG A 75 -15.58 -9.75 4.17
CA ARG A 75 -16.02 -10.96 3.46
C ARG A 75 -17.06 -10.65 2.39
N GLU A 76 -18.09 -9.87 2.75
CA GLU A 76 -19.12 -9.46 1.78
C GLU A 76 -18.53 -8.71 0.58
N TRP A 77 -17.45 -7.96 0.78
CA TRP A 77 -16.75 -7.22 -0.28
C TRP A 77 -15.84 -8.10 -1.13
N LEU A 78 -15.28 -9.18 -0.56
CA LEU A 78 -14.41 -10.12 -1.25
C LEU A 78 -15.18 -11.12 -2.12
N ASP A 79 -16.46 -11.34 -1.82
CA ASP A 79 -17.33 -12.23 -2.61
C ASP A 79 -17.95 -11.54 -3.83
N LYS A 80 -17.72 -10.23 -3.99
CA LYS A 80 -18.09 -9.42 -5.16
C LYS A 80 -16.96 -9.36 -6.17
#